data_AF-A0A936MFN4-F1
#
_entry.id   AF-A0A936MFN4-F1
#
_cell.length_a   1.000
_cell.length_b   1.000
_cell.length_c   1.000
_cell.angle_alpha   90.00
_cell.angle_beta   90.00
_cell.angle_gamma   90.00
#
_symmetry.space_group_name_H-M   'P 1'
#
loop_
_entity.id
_entity.type
_entity.pdbx_description
1 polymer ?
#
loop_
_entity_poly.entity_id
_entity_poly.type
_entity_poly.pdbx_seq_one_letter_code
_entity_poly.pdbx_strand_id
1 'polypeptide(L)'
;MRSALLVANAFVLTAIAWLALVGPSTPSKSLLPTTSKAQSASGVDLAALEARAALSPTVESVTGLASAYVDHGQPGLACAVIERSDRAIRTDLAVADVHARALFHRGRPRQALAVVQDALTACENDEAACRPWQESKARGQIAFLHEVVVAGIEDPMADPSALRAAYERSTKTVGLVAMR
;
A
#
# COMPACT_ATOMS: atom_id res chain seq x y z
N MET A 1 -57.43 -24.22 -25.51
CA MET A 1 -55.96 -24.38 -25.46
C MET A 1 -55.22 -23.19 -24.83
N ARG A 2 -55.67 -21.93 -24.96
CA ARG A 2 -55.01 -20.76 -24.35
C ARG A 2 -55.11 -20.67 -22.82
N SER A 3 -56.17 -21.20 -22.23
CA SER A 3 -56.39 -21.22 -20.77
C SER A 3 -55.42 -22.13 -20.01
N ALA A 4 -54.95 -23.22 -20.60
CA ALA A 4 -53.98 -24.13 -19.96
C ALA A 4 -52.60 -23.48 -19.79
N LEU A 5 -52.18 -22.64 -20.75
CA LEU A 5 -50.91 -21.91 -20.70
C LEU A 5 -50.90 -20.84 -19.60
N LEU A 6 -52.04 -20.20 -19.34
CA LEU A 6 -52.14 -19.18 -18.28
C LEU A 6 -52.04 -19.79 -16.89
N VAL A 7 -52.61 -20.98 -16.67
CA VAL A 7 -52.53 -21.69 -15.39
C VAL A 7 -51.11 -22.19 -15.12
N ALA A 8 -50.42 -22.72 -16.14
CA ALA A 8 -49.04 -23.17 -15.99
C ALA A 8 -48.09 -22.02 -15.63
N ASN A 9 -48.22 -20.86 -16.29
CA ASN A 9 -47.40 -19.69 -15.98
C ASN A 9 -47.66 -19.13 -14.58
N ALA A 10 -48.92 -19.15 -14.12
CA ALA A 10 -49.26 -18.71 -12.77
C ALA A 10 -48.57 -19.58 -11.70
N PHE A 11 -48.53 -20.91 -11.89
CA PHE A 11 -47.86 -21.83 -10.98
C PHE A 11 -46.33 -21.67 -10.95
N VAL A 12 -45.71 -21.40 -12.11
CA VAL A 12 -44.27 -21.16 -12.18
C VAL A 12 -43.90 -19.86 -11.45
N LEU A 13 -44.69 -18.79 -11.64
CA LEU A 13 -44.43 -17.50 -11.00
C LEU A 13 -44.64 -17.57 -9.48
N THR A 14 -45.65 -18.29 -9.00
CA THR A 14 -45.84 -18.49 -7.56
C THR A 14 -44.74 -19.36 -6.95
N ALA A 15 -44.26 -20.39 -7.65
CA ALA A 15 -43.14 -21.21 -7.20
C ALA A 15 -41.83 -20.39 -7.09
N ILE A 16 -41.54 -19.53 -8.07
CA ILE A 16 -40.36 -18.64 -8.04
C ILE A 16 -40.48 -17.62 -6.91
N ALA A 17 -41.66 -17.03 -6.71
CA ALA A 17 -41.90 -16.10 -5.61
C ALA A 17 -41.74 -16.77 -4.23
N TRP A 18 -42.17 -18.02 -4.10
CA TRP A 18 -42.01 -18.79 -2.85
C TRP A 18 -40.55 -19.12 -2.56
N LEU A 19 -39.77 -19.51 -3.59
CA LEU A 19 -38.34 -19.77 -3.47
C LEU A 19 -37.53 -18.52 -3.08
N ALA A 20 -37.95 -17.34 -3.53
CA ALA A 20 -37.31 -16.08 -3.13
C ALA A 20 -37.62 -15.69 -1.67
N LEU A 21 -38.78 -16.10 -1.14
CA LEU A 21 -39.22 -15.72 0.21
C LEU A 21 -38.74 -16.69 1.30
N VAL A 22 -38.56 -17.97 0.97
CA VAL A 22 -38.17 -19.05 1.92
C VAL A 22 -36.78 -19.61 1.62
N GLY A 23 -35.99 -18.90 0.80
CA GLY A 23 -34.60 -19.25 0.54
C GLY A 23 -33.79 -19.30 1.83
N PRO A 24 -32.98 -20.35 2.07
CA PRO A 24 -32.13 -20.42 3.24
C PRO A 24 -31.14 -19.26 3.19
N SER A 25 -31.31 -18.31 4.10
CA SER A 25 -30.28 -17.32 4.40
C SER A 25 -29.11 -18.07 5.03
N THR A 26 -28.22 -18.60 4.19
CA THR A 26 -26.94 -19.09 4.67
C THR A 26 -26.27 -17.92 5.37
N PRO A 27 -26.05 -17.95 6.69
CA PRO A 27 -25.26 -16.93 7.34
C PRO A 27 -23.87 -17.05 6.75
N SER A 28 -23.52 -16.16 5.83
CA SER A 28 -22.16 -15.99 5.37
C SER A 28 -21.37 -15.61 6.62
N LYS A 29 -20.74 -16.60 7.25
CA LYS A 29 -19.68 -16.38 8.24
C LYS A 29 -18.58 -15.65 7.49
N SER A 30 -18.68 -14.32 7.50
CA SER A 30 -17.64 -13.43 7.05
C SER A 30 -16.47 -13.64 7.99
N LEU A 31 -15.51 -14.47 7.57
CA LEU A 31 -14.20 -14.60 8.21
C LEU A 31 -13.31 -13.38 7.93
N LEU A 32 -13.80 -12.44 7.11
CA LEU A 32 -13.27 -11.10 7.02
C LEU A 32 -14.06 -10.25 8.02
N PRO A 33 -13.41 -9.51 8.93
CA PRO A 33 -14.11 -8.56 9.76
C PRO A 33 -14.86 -7.60 8.82
N THR A 34 -16.18 -7.56 8.94
CA THR A 34 -17.04 -6.58 8.25
C THR A 34 -16.83 -5.22 8.90
N THR A 35 -15.65 -4.63 8.69
CA THR A 35 -15.29 -3.28 9.11
C THR A 35 -15.75 -2.24 8.10
N SER A 36 -16.92 -2.42 7.47
CA SER A 36 -17.52 -1.33 6.67
C SER A 36 -18.24 -0.29 7.53
N LYS A 37 -18.23 -0.43 8.87
CA LYS A 37 -18.78 0.55 9.83
C LYS A 37 -17.90 0.80 11.06
N ALA A 38 -16.64 0.34 11.02
CA ALA A 38 -15.61 0.61 12.03
C ALA A 38 -14.51 1.56 11.51
N GLN A 39 -14.71 2.16 10.33
CA GLN A 39 -13.69 2.91 9.60
C GLN A 39 -13.51 4.36 10.07
N SER A 40 -13.97 4.70 11.28
CA SER A 40 -13.81 6.05 11.85
C SER A 40 -13.67 6.10 13.38
N ALA A 41 -13.49 4.96 14.06
CA ALA A 41 -13.40 4.91 15.53
C ALA A 41 -12.05 4.39 16.06
N SER A 42 -11.03 4.39 15.21
CA SER A 42 -9.62 4.36 15.60
C SER A 42 -8.85 5.20 14.59
N GLY A 43 -9.33 6.43 14.36
CA GLY A 43 -8.62 7.41 13.57
C GLY A 43 -7.31 7.68 14.28
N VAL A 44 -6.19 7.39 13.62
CA VAL A 44 -4.89 7.87 14.05
C VAL A 44 -5.06 9.36 14.34
N ASP A 45 -4.79 9.78 15.57
CA ASP A 45 -4.92 11.17 15.97
C ASP A 45 -3.82 11.98 15.26
N LEU A 46 -4.17 12.46 14.07
CA LEU A 46 -3.26 13.16 13.18
C LEU A 46 -2.73 14.43 13.85
N ALA A 47 -3.57 15.12 14.62
CA ALA A 47 -3.16 16.31 15.37
C ALA A 47 -2.11 15.98 16.44
N ALA A 48 -2.27 14.84 17.15
CA ALA A 48 -1.26 14.39 18.10
C ALA A 48 0.06 13.97 17.42
N LEU A 49 0.01 13.37 16.23
CA LEU A 49 1.21 13.06 15.45
C LEU A 49 1.91 14.32 14.94
N GLU A 50 1.16 15.30 14.44
CA GLU A 50 1.66 16.60 14.01
C GLU A 50 2.35 17.33 15.17
N ALA A 51 1.70 17.40 16.34
CA ALA A 51 2.28 18.01 17.53
C ALA A 51 3.58 17.30 17.96
N ARG A 52 3.61 15.96 17.92
CA ARG A 52 4.80 15.19 18.29
C ARG A 52 5.96 15.42 17.33
N ALA A 53 5.70 15.35 16.02
CA ALA A 53 6.72 15.59 15.00
C ALA A 53 7.23 17.04 15.01
N ALA A 54 6.37 18.01 15.35
CA ALA A 54 6.76 19.42 15.45
C ALA A 54 7.62 19.72 16.69
N LEU A 55 7.32 19.09 17.83
CA LEU A 55 8.03 19.34 19.09
C LEU A 55 9.34 18.55 19.21
N SER A 56 9.33 17.29 18.75
CA SER A 56 10.48 16.38 18.85
C SER A 56 10.54 15.50 17.60
N PRO A 57 11.17 15.99 16.51
CA PRO A 57 11.34 15.21 15.31
C PRO A 57 12.31 14.05 15.58
N THR A 58 11.80 12.83 15.51
CA THR A 58 12.55 11.58 15.60
C THR A 58 12.19 10.71 14.40
N VAL A 59 12.97 9.67 14.14
CA VAL A 59 12.66 8.67 13.10
C VAL A 59 11.23 8.14 13.27
N GLU A 60 10.83 7.82 14.49
CA GLU A 60 9.49 7.30 14.79
C GLU A 60 8.38 8.33 14.56
N SER A 61 8.54 9.57 15.06
CA SER A 61 7.50 10.60 14.93
C SER A 61 7.31 11.04 13.49
N VAL A 62 8.41 11.19 12.73
CA VAL A 62 8.39 11.54 11.30
C VAL A 62 7.80 10.41 10.46
N THR A 63 8.24 9.16 10.66
CA THR A 63 7.72 8.00 9.92
C THR A 63 6.24 7.80 10.18
N GLY A 64 5.81 7.92 11.44
CA GLY A 64 4.41 7.79 11.83
C GLY A 64 3.51 8.84 11.18
N LEU A 65 3.90 10.12 11.26
CA LEU A 65 3.14 11.21 10.64
C LEU A 65 3.12 11.11 9.11
N ALA A 66 4.27 10.84 8.49
CA ALA A 66 4.34 10.73 7.04
C ALA A 66 3.55 9.52 6.52
N SER A 67 3.57 8.39 7.24
CA SER A 67 2.75 7.22 6.89
C SER A 67 1.27 7.54 6.97
N ALA A 68 0.84 8.23 8.04
CA ALA A 68 -0.55 8.69 8.18
C ALA A 68 -0.95 9.59 7.00
N TYR A 69 -0.12 10.55 6.60
CA TYR A 69 -0.40 11.37 5.42
C TYR A 69 -0.50 10.56 4.12
N VAL A 70 0.38 9.58 3.90
CA VAL A 70 0.28 8.70 2.71
C VAL A 70 -1.04 7.93 2.74
N ASP A 71 -1.40 7.33 3.88
CA ASP A 71 -2.60 6.51 4.03
C ASP A 71 -3.89 7.35 3.91
N HIS A 72 -3.84 8.64 4.26
CA HIS A 72 -4.90 9.62 4.04
C HIS A 72 -4.93 10.23 2.62
N GLY A 73 -4.11 9.73 1.69
CA GLY A 73 -4.08 10.21 0.31
C GLY A 73 -3.44 11.60 0.16
N GLN A 74 -2.59 11.99 1.11
CA GLN A 74 -1.89 13.28 1.18
C GLN A 74 -0.36 13.11 1.03
N PRO A 75 0.14 12.44 -0.03
CA PRO A 75 1.58 12.16 -0.17
C PRO A 75 2.44 13.43 -0.31
N GLY A 76 1.85 14.56 -0.72
CA GLY A 76 2.54 15.86 -0.74
C GLY A 76 2.95 16.33 0.66
N LEU A 77 2.08 16.17 1.67
CA LEU A 77 2.38 16.51 3.06
C LEU A 77 3.39 15.53 3.66
N ALA A 78 3.28 14.24 3.32
CA ALA A 78 4.27 13.24 3.70
C ALA A 78 5.69 13.61 3.22
N CYS A 79 5.84 13.98 1.94
CA CYS A 79 7.11 14.50 1.42
C CYS A 79 7.58 15.74 2.18
N ALA A 80 6.69 16.71 2.41
CA ALA A 80 7.08 17.98 3.06
C ALA A 80 7.59 17.80 4.50
N VAL A 81 6.98 16.91 5.29
CA VAL A 81 7.45 16.59 6.64
C VAL A 81 8.82 15.92 6.62
N ILE A 82 9.01 14.96 5.72
CA ILE A 82 10.29 14.24 5.59
C ILE A 82 11.38 15.19 5.11
N GLU A 83 11.13 15.98 4.06
CA GLU A 83 12.10 16.91 3.47
C GLU A 83 12.55 18.00 4.44
N ARG A 84 11.68 18.42 5.38
CA ARG A 84 11.98 19.39 6.44
C ARG A 84 12.80 18.81 7.60
N SER A 85 12.83 17.49 7.74
CA SER A 85 13.53 16.80 8.83
C SER A 85 15.05 16.83 8.65
N ASP A 86 15.80 16.65 9.74
CA ASP A 86 17.25 16.60 9.71
C ASP A 86 17.79 15.51 8.80
N ARG A 87 18.98 15.72 8.24
CA ARG A 87 19.61 14.76 7.31
C ARG A 87 19.73 13.37 7.93
N ALA A 88 20.10 13.26 9.21
CA ALA A 88 20.23 11.99 9.91
C ALA A 88 18.92 11.19 9.95
N ILE A 89 17.77 11.88 10.10
CA ILE A 89 16.44 11.25 10.07
C ILE A 89 16.07 10.84 8.64
N ARG A 90 16.35 11.71 7.65
CA ARG A 90 16.02 11.43 6.24
C ARG A 90 16.78 10.24 5.65
N THR A 91 17.98 9.96 6.15
CA THR A 91 18.80 8.82 5.70
C THR A 91 18.43 7.51 6.39
N ASP A 92 17.55 7.52 7.40
CA ASP A 92 17.05 6.30 8.00
C ASP A 92 16.20 5.50 7.01
N LEU A 93 16.41 4.18 6.95
CA LEU A 93 15.72 3.31 6.00
C LEU A 93 14.19 3.29 6.16
N ALA A 94 13.67 3.43 7.38
CA ALA A 94 12.23 3.47 7.63
C ALA A 94 11.62 4.77 7.07
N VAL A 95 12.31 5.90 7.25
CA VAL A 95 11.88 7.19 6.71
C VAL A 95 11.97 7.19 5.18
N ALA A 96 13.07 6.65 4.63
CA ALA A 96 13.28 6.56 3.19
C ALA A 96 12.22 5.68 2.49
N ASP A 97 11.79 4.57 3.10
CA ASP A 97 10.71 3.72 2.58
C ASP A 97 9.39 4.49 2.46
N VAL A 98 9.00 5.23 3.50
CA VAL A 98 7.78 6.05 3.47
C VAL A 98 7.92 7.20 2.48
N HIS A 99 9.09 7.82 2.38
CA HIS A 99 9.37 8.87 1.42
C HIS A 99 9.24 8.35 -0.02
N ALA A 100 9.81 7.18 -0.31
CA ALA A 100 9.73 6.54 -1.60
C ALA A 100 8.28 6.22 -1.98
N ARG A 101 7.47 5.69 -1.04
CA ARG A 101 6.02 5.50 -1.24
C ARG A 101 5.31 6.82 -1.56
N ALA A 102 5.58 7.87 -0.80
CA ALA A 102 4.99 9.19 -1.03
C ALA A 102 5.37 9.76 -2.42
N LEU A 103 6.64 9.68 -2.81
CA LEU A 103 7.13 10.11 -4.12
C LEU A 103 6.51 9.27 -5.26
N PHE A 104 6.38 7.96 -5.04
CA PHE A 104 5.75 7.05 -6.00
C PHE A 104 4.28 7.40 -6.23
N HIS A 105 3.51 7.67 -5.16
CA HIS A 105 2.13 8.15 -5.27
C HIS A 105 2.00 9.52 -5.97
N ARG A 106 3.07 10.31 -6.01
CA ARG A 106 3.12 11.60 -6.72
C ARG A 106 3.61 11.48 -8.16
N GLY A 107 3.78 10.26 -8.67
CA GLY A 107 4.30 10.02 -10.03
C GLY A 107 5.78 10.39 -10.20
N ARG A 108 6.58 10.25 -9.13
CA ARG A 108 8.03 10.55 -9.14
C ARG A 108 8.88 9.29 -8.88
N PRO A 109 8.75 8.23 -9.68
CA PRO A 109 9.40 6.93 -9.42
C PRO A 109 10.93 7.00 -9.47
N ARG A 110 11.51 7.85 -10.34
CA ARG A 110 12.97 8.05 -10.40
C ARG A 110 13.53 8.60 -9.09
N GLN A 111 12.78 9.51 -8.46
CA GLN A 111 13.20 10.09 -7.19
C GLN A 111 12.94 9.14 -6.03
N ALA A 112 11.83 8.40 -6.07
CA ALA A 112 11.58 7.33 -5.11
C ALA A 112 12.73 6.31 -5.12
N LEU A 113 13.22 5.91 -6.30
CA LEU A 113 14.36 5.01 -6.44
C LEU A 113 15.63 5.60 -5.83
N ALA A 114 15.97 6.85 -6.18
CA ALA A 114 17.18 7.51 -5.66
C ALA A 114 17.18 7.60 -4.12
N VAL A 115 16.04 7.94 -3.51
CA VAL A 115 15.92 8.06 -2.04
C VAL A 115 16.21 6.73 -1.33
N VAL A 116 15.70 5.60 -1.84
CA VAL A 116 15.97 4.29 -1.22
C VAL A 116 17.41 3.86 -1.45
N GLN A 117 17.98 4.14 -2.63
CA GLN A 117 19.39 3.87 -2.93
C GLN A 117 20.34 4.65 -2.02
N ASP A 118 20.07 5.94 -1.83
CA ASP A 118 20.87 6.80 -0.95
C ASP A 118 20.81 6.33 0.51
N ALA A 119 19.62 5.96 0.98
CA ALA A 119 19.43 5.44 2.34
C ALA A 119 20.08 4.07 2.55
N LEU A 120 20.01 3.16 1.58
CA LEU A 120 20.72 1.89 1.62
C LEU A 120 22.25 2.09 1.59
N THR A 121 22.73 3.04 0.78
CA THR A 121 24.16 3.37 0.74
C THR A 121 24.63 3.96 2.07
N ALA A 122 23.86 4.87 2.68
CA ALA A 122 24.18 5.42 3.99
C ALA A 122 24.23 4.33 5.06
N CYS A 123 23.27 3.41 5.01
CA CYS A 123 23.16 2.23 5.87
C CYS A 123 24.35 1.28 5.75
N GLU A 124 24.80 0.96 4.54
CA GLU A 124 25.95 0.07 4.30
C GLU A 124 27.29 0.70 4.75
N ASN A 125 27.38 2.03 4.78
CA ASN A 125 28.58 2.75 5.25
C ASN A 125 28.64 2.93 6.76
N ASP A 126 27.52 2.74 7.47
CA ASP A 126 27.41 2.93 8.92
C ASP A 126 27.15 1.56 9.57
N GLU A 127 28.24 0.85 9.93
CA GLU A 127 28.24 -0.55 10.40
C GLU A 127 27.28 -0.84 11.57
N ALA A 128 26.77 0.19 12.26
CA ALA A 128 25.92 0.08 13.44
C ALA A 128 24.43 0.47 13.26
N ALA A 129 23.97 0.89 12.08
CA ALA A 129 22.66 1.58 11.99
C ALA A 129 21.47 0.77 11.46
N CYS A 130 21.68 -0.37 10.79
CA CYS A 130 20.59 -1.07 10.09
C CYS A 130 20.34 -2.50 10.52
N ARG A 131 19.06 -2.87 10.60
CA ARG A 131 18.66 -4.26 10.79
C ARG A 131 18.69 -4.99 9.44
N PRO A 132 19.18 -6.26 9.37
CA PRO A 132 19.28 -7.00 8.12
C PRO A 132 17.97 -7.11 7.31
N TRP A 133 16.83 -7.15 8.00
CA TRP A 133 15.52 -7.18 7.34
C TRP A 133 15.17 -5.85 6.65
N GLN A 134 15.65 -4.71 7.16
CA GLN A 134 15.44 -3.39 6.56
C GLN A 134 16.22 -3.28 5.25
N GLU A 135 17.48 -3.74 5.25
CA GLU A 135 18.26 -3.82 4.01
C GLU A 135 17.61 -4.73 2.97
N SER A 136 17.17 -5.92 3.39
CA SER A 136 16.52 -6.87 2.48
C SER A 136 15.25 -6.26 1.87
N LYS A 137 14.45 -5.56 2.69
CA LYS A 137 13.27 -4.81 2.23
C LYS A 137 13.67 -3.71 1.23
N ALA A 138 14.69 -2.91 1.55
CA ALA A 138 15.16 -1.82 0.71
C ALA A 138 15.68 -2.34 -0.65
N ARG A 139 16.44 -3.43 -0.68
CA ARG A 139 16.91 -4.06 -1.93
C ARG A 139 15.74 -4.53 -2.80
N GLY A 140 14.72 -5.16 -2.20
CA GLY A 140 13.51 -5.55 -2.92
C GLY A 140 12.75 -4.33 -3.49
N GLN A 141 12.65 -3.25 -2.71
CA GLN A 141 12.03 -2.00 -3.15
C GLN A 141 12.80 -1.33 -4.29
N ILE A 142 14.13 -1.32 -4.23
CA ILE A 142 15.02 -0.82 -5.30
C ILE A 142 14.80 -1.64 -6.58
N ALA A 143 14.80 -2.96 -6.51
CA ALA A 143 14.59 -3.82 -7.67
C ALA A 143 13.23 -3.54 -8.33
N PHE A 144 12.18 -3.36 -7.53
CA PHE A 144 10.86 -2.99 -8.02
C PHE A 144 10.84 -1.59 -8.67
N LEU A 145 11.33 -0.56 -7.97
CA LEU A 145 11.33 0.81 -8.48
C LEU A 145 12.22 0.95 -9.73
N HIS A 146 13.30 0.20 -9.82
CA HIS A 146 14.13 0.11 -11.02
C HIS A 146 13.33 -0.38 -12.23
N GLU A 147 12.59 -1.49 -12.08
CA GLU A 147 11.73 -2.01 -13.17
C GLU A 147 10.62 -1.04 -13.59
N VAL A 148 10.06 -0.29 -12.64
CA VAL A 148 9.09 0.78 -12.94
C VAL A 148 9.74 1.89 -13.78
N VAL A 149 10.93 2.33 -13.38
CA VAL A 149 11.67 3.39 -14.10
C VAL A 149 12.10 2.94 -15.48
N VAL A 150 12.60 1.71 -15.63
CA VAL A 150 12.99 1.12 -16.93
C VAL A 150 11.77 0.99 -17.85
N ALA A 151 10.61 0.63 -17.31
CA ALA A 151 9.37 0.56 -18.06
C ALA A 151 8.78 1.94 -18.45
N GLY A 152 9.37 3.04 -17.97
CA GLY A 152 8.87 4.39 -18.24
C GLY A 152 7.52 4.69 -17.59
N ILE A 153 7.14 3.97 -16.53
CA ILE A 153 5.85 4.17 -15.85
C ILE A 153 5.96 5.40 -14.95
N GLU A 154 5.32 6.49 -15.34
CA GLU A 154 5.34 7.75 -14.58
C GLU A 154 4.21 7.83 -13.55
N ASP A 155 2.98 7.46 -13.95
CA ASP A 155 1.83 7.35 -13.06
C ASP A 155 1.42 5.88 -12.87
N PRO A 156 1.67 5.29 -11.68
CA PRO A 156 1.30 3.91 -11.37
C PRO A 156 -0.21 3.64 -11.44
N MET A 157 -1.04 4.66 -11.30
CA MET A 157 -2.50 4.55 -11.33
C MET A 157 -3.06 4.61 -12.75
N ALA A 158 -2.33 5.21 -13.69
CA ALA A 158 -2.74 5.31 -15.09
C ALA A 158 -2.66 3.96 -15.82
N ASP A 159 -1.66 3.13 -15.51
CA ASP A 159 -1.51 1.79 -16.09
C ASP A 159 -1.16 0.72 -15.04
N PRO A 160 -2.18 0.15 -14.36
CA PRO A 160 -1.96 -0.90 -13.35
C PRO A 160 -1.43 -2.20 -13.95
N SER A 161 -1.59 -2.41 -15.28
CA SER A 161 -1.13 -3.63 -15.95
C SER A 161 0.38 -3.59 -16.20
N ALA A 162 0.90 -2.44 -16.66
CA ALA A 162 2.34 -2.21 -16.77
C ALA A 162 3.01 -2.28 -15.40
N LEU A 163 2.37 -1.74 -14.36
CA LEU A 163 2.88 -1.81 -12.99
C LEU A 163 3.00 -3.25 -12.50
N ARG A 164 1.97 -4.08 -12.74
CA ARG A 164 2.01 -5.51 -12.40
C ARG A 164 3.14 -6.23 -13.15
N ALA A 165 3.32 -5.94 -14.45
CA ALA A 165 4.40 -6.52 -15.22
C ALA A 165 5.79 -6.13 -14.69
N ALA A 166 5.97 -4.87 -14.26
CA ALA A 166 7.19 -4.42 -13.59
C ALA A 166 7.45 -5.15 -12.27
N TYR A 167 6.41 -5.34 -11.46
CA TYR A 167 6.50 -6.14 -10.23
C TYR A 167 6.93 -7.59 -10.50
N GLU A 168 6.31 -8.26 -11.48
CA GLU A 168 6.68 -9.62 -11.85
C GLU A 168 8.12 -9.75 -12.35
N ARG A 169 8.62 -8.77 -13.11
CA ARG A 169 10.03 -8.76 -13.53
C ARG A 169 10.97 -8.57 -12.33
N SER A 170 10.61 -7.70 -11.39
CA SER A 170 11.43 -7.45 -10.21
C SER A 170 11.60 -8.67 -9.31
N THR A 171 10.60 -9.56 -9.26
CA THR A 171 10.64 -10.78 -8.43
C THR A 171 11.27 -11.98 -9.13
N LYS A 172 11.28 -12.03 -10.47
CA LYS A 172 11.90 -13.11 -11.25
C LYS A 172 13.43 -13.14 -11.15
N THR A 173 14.06 -12.03 -10.78
CA THR A 173 15.52 -11.90 -10.70
C THR A 173 16.11 -12.41 -9.38
N VAL A 174 15.29 -12.91 -8.43
CA VAL A 174 15.81 -13.50 -7.19
C VAL A 174 16.36 -14.90 -7.48
N GLY A 175 17.64 -14.97 -7.86
CA GLY A 175 18.37 -16.23 -7.96
C GLY A 175 18.39 -16.94 -6.62
N LEU A 176 17.98 -18.21 -6.61
CA LEU A 176 18.09 -19.08 -5.44
C LEU A 176 19.56 -19.15 -5.02
N VAL A 177 19.93 -18.42 -3.96
CA VAL A 177 21.22 -18.62 -3.29
C VAL A 177 21.13 -19.96 -2.58
N ALA A 178 21.72 -20.99 -3.18
CA ALA A 178 21.91 -22.27 -2.52
C ALA A 178 22.81 -22.03 -1.30
N MET A 179 22.24 -22.10 -0.09
CA MET A 179 23.03 -22.16 1.15
C MET A 179 23.87 -23.44 1.09
N ARG A 180 25.19 -23.28 1.18
CA ARG A 180 26.16 -24.37 1.19
C ARG A 180 26.86 -24.42 2.55
#